data_AF-A0A848WZ36-F1
#
_entry.id   AF-A0A848WZ36-F1
#
_cell.length_a   1.000
_cell.length_b   1.000
_cell.length_c   1.000
_cell.angle_alpha   90.00
_cell.angle_beta   90.00
_cell.angle_gamma   90.00
#
_symmetry.space_group_name_H-M   'P 1'
#
loop_
_entity.id
_entity.type
_entity.pdbx_description
1 polymer ?
#
loop_
_entity_poly.entity_id
_entity_poly.type
_entity_poly.pdbx_seq_one_letter_code
_entity_poly.pdbx_strand_id
1 'polypeptide(L)'
;MSAPPQFLSPAAFRPHPSIASEIPDKGTEEWEDFVDEIEESGVKEPILFIEEDDGTWLIVDGLRRWEAVGDLSGTSIPAVRVSKEDGQRLLAARREPRTD
;
A
#
# COMPACT_ATOMS: atom_id res chain seq x y z
N MET A 1 16.98 -10.13 -6.34
CA MET A 1 15.84 -11.08 -6.29
C MET A 1 14.82 -10.47 -5.35
N SER A 2 13.66 -10.04 -5.82
CA SER A 2 12.60 -9.56 -4.91
C SER A 2 12.08 -10.72 -4.07
N ALA A 3 11.84 -10.49 -2.78
CA ALA A 3 11.21 -11.47 -1.92
C ALA A 3 9.79 -11.80 -2.45
N PRO A 4 9.33 -13.05 -2.34
CA PRO A 4 7.96 -13.39 -2.70
C PRO A 4 6.97 -12.61 -1.82
N PRO A 5 5.78 -12.25 -2.35
CA PRO A 5 4.75 -11.58 -1.58
C PRO A 5 4.26 -12.47 -0.43
N GLN A 6 4.08 -11.86 0.73
CA GLN A 6 3.53 -12.48 1.93
C GLN A 6 2.13 -11.92 2.17
N PHE A 7 1.16 -12.78 2.48
CA PHE A 7 -0.19 -12.35 2.82
C PHE A 7 -0.25 -11.95 4.29
N LEU A 8 -0.42 -10.66 4.54
CA LEU A 8 -0.37 -10.06 5.87
C LEU A 8 -1.66 -9.31 6.17
N SER A 9 -1.97 -9.12 7.44
CA SER A 9 -3.14 -8.34 7.85
C SER A 9 -2.91 -6.85 7.53
N PRO A 10 -3.86 -6.16 6.90
CA PRO A 10 -3.76 -4.72 6.63
C PRO A 10 -3.54 -3.91 7.92
N ALA A 11 -4.07 -4.37 9.07
CA ALA A 11 -3.93 -3.69 10.35
C ALA A 11 -2.49 -3.60 10.87
N ALA A 12 -1.57 -4.43 10.35
CA ALA A 12 -0.15 -4.42 10.73
C ALA A 12 0.62 -3.24 10.12
N PHE A 13 0.07 -2.61 9.09
CA PHE A 13 0.76 -1.57 8.34
C PHE A 13 0.27 -0.17 8.71
N ARG A 14 1.16 0.79 8.52
CA ARG A 14 0.86 2.23 8.59
C ARG A 14 1.32 2.92 7.31
N PRO A 15 0.62 3.97 6.85
CA PRO A 15 1.09 4.75 5.72
C PRO A 15 2.39 5.47 6.09
N HIS A 16 3.37 5.49 5.19
CA HIS A 16 4.53 6.34 5.37
C HIS A 16 4.09 7.83 5.33
N PRO A 17 4.63 8.72 6.19
CA PRO A 17 4.23 10.13 6.24
C PRO A 17 4.26 10.86 4.89
N SER A 18 5.20 10.50 4.01
CA SER A 18 5.32 11.06 2.66
C SER A 18 4.15 10.76 1.72
N ILE A 19 3.38 9.69 1.97
CA ILE A 19 2.24 9.28 1.14
C ILE A 19 0.91 9.35 1.88
N ALA A 20 0.92 9.60 3.18
CA ALA A 20 -0.29 9.64 4.02
C ALA A 20 -1.32 10.68 3.56
N SER A 21 -0.91 11.71 2.82
CA SER A 21 -1.82 12.71 2.23
C SER A 21 -2.49 12.24 0.93
N GLU A 22 -2.11 11.08 0.39
CA GLU A 22 -2.64 10.52 -0.87
C GLU A 22 -3.72 9.47 -0.63
N ILE A 23 -4.28 9.42 0.58
CA ILE A 23 -5.42 8.57 0.90
C ILE A 23 -6.60 9.04 0.03
N PRO A 24 -7.20 8.14 -0.76
CA PRO A 24 -8.29 8.47 -1.66
C PRO A 24 -9.53 8.94 -0.90
N ASP A 25 -10.33 9.80 -1.54
CA ASP A 25 -11.66 10.11 -1.02
C ASP A 25 -12.55 8.87 -1.16
N LYS A 26 -13.07 8.39 -0.03
CA LYS A 26 -13.87 7.15 0.03
C LYS A 26 -15.34 7.36 -0.34
N GLY A 27 -15.77 8.60 -0.56
CA GLY A 27 -17.17 8.95 -0.81
C GLY A 27 -17.58 8.96 -2.28
N THR A 28 -16.73 8.49 -3.19
CA THR A 28 -16.99 8.47 -4.64
C THR A 28 -17.41 7.09 -5.12
N GLU A 29 -18.30 7.01 -6.12
CA GLU A 29 -18.68 5.75 -6.78
C GLU A 29 -17.44 4.99 -7.30
N GLU A 30 -16.45 5.72 -7.85
CA GLU A 30 -15.18 5.12 -8.30
C GLU A 30 -14.41 4.40 -7.18
N TRP A 31 -14.57 4.82 -5.92
CA TRP A 31 -13.95 4.14 -4.79
C TRP A 31 -14.72 2.88 -4.41
N GLU A 32 -16.05 2.96 -4.40
CA GLU A 32 -16.92 1.80 -4.14
C GLU A 32 -16.69 0.69 -5.17
N ASP A 33 -16.70 1.02 -6.47
CA ASP A 33 -16.39 0.08 -7.56
C ASP A 33 -15.00 -0.57 -7.40
N PHE A 34 -14.01 0.20 -6.92
CA PHE A 34 -12.66 -0.31 -6.68
C PHE A 34 -12.60 -1.28 -5.50
N VAL A 35 -13.34 -1.01 -4.42
CA VAL A 35 -13.42 -1.92 -3.27
C VAL A 35 -14.12 -3.21 -3.66
N ASP A 36 -15.21 -3.13 -4.42
CA ASP A 36 -15.93 -4.30 -4.94
C ASP A 36 -15.02 -5.18 -5.83
N GLU A 37 -14.24 -4.58 -6.74
CA GLU A 37 -13.27 -5.35 -7.55
C GLU A 37 -12.24 -6.07 -6.66
N ILE A 38 -11.75 -5.41 -5.61
CA ILE A 38 -10.78 -5.98 -4.66
C ILE A 38 -11.42 -7.11 -3.85
N GLU A 39 -12.71 -7.01 -3.50
CA GLU A 39 -13.43 -8.08 -2.82
C GLU A 39 -13.62 -9.31 -3.73
N GLU A 40 -14.00 -9.11 -5.00
CA GLU A 40 -14.25 -10.18 -5.95
C GLU A 40 -12.97 -10.86 -6.46
N SER A 41 -11.97 -10.07 -6.85
CA SER A 41 -10.73 -10.55 -7.49
C SER A 41 -9.57 -10.71 -6.51
N GLY A 42 -9.67 -10.14 -5.31
CA GLY A 42 -8.53 -9.97 -4.42
C GLY A 42 -7.55 -8.90 -4.92
N VAL A 43 -6.57 -8.59 -4.08
CA VAL A 43 -5.48 -7.68 -4.45
C VAL A 43 -4.51 -8.37 -5.40
N LYS A 44 -4.50 -7.94 -6.66
CA LYS A 44 -3.60 -8.49 -7.71
C LYS A 44 -2.14 -8.04 -7.55
N GLU A 45 -1.92 -6.80 -7.16
CA GLU A 45 -0.59 -6.21 -7.01
C GLU A 45 -0.20 -6.04 -5.53
N PRO A 46 0.95 -6.58 -5.11
CA PRO A 46 1.36 -6.49 -3.72
C PRO A 46 1.64 -5.05 -3.27
N ILE A 47 1.36 -4.74 -2.01
CA ILE A 47 1.84 -3.51 -1.40
C ILE A 47 3.34 -3.62 -1.12
N LEU A 48 4.04 -2.49 -1.18
CA LEU A 48 5.44 -2.43 -0.83
C LEU A 48 5.58 -1.75 0.53
N PHE A 49 6.34 -2.35 1.43
CA PHE A 49 6.56 -1.80 2.75
C PHE A 49 8.02 -1.89 3.18
N ILE A 50 8.42 -0.96 4.03
CA ILE A 50 9.68 -0.96 4.76
C ILE A 50 9.41 -1.28 6.23
N GLU A 51 10.41 -1.84 6.89
CA GLU A 51 10.41 -2.02 8.34
C GLU A 51 11.34 -0.96 8.95
N GLU A 52 10.79 -0.19 9.88
CA GLU A 52 11.50 0.83 10.64
C GLU A 52 12.32 0.21 11.78
N ASP A 53 13.24 0.99 12.37
CA ASP A 53 14.13 0.49 13.44
C ASP A 53 13.37 0.11 14.72
N ASP A 54 12.18 0.69 14.93
CA ASP A 54 11.26 0.38 16.02
C ASP A 54 10.37 -0.85 15.74
N GLY A 55 10.52 -1.48 14.57
CA GLY A 55 9.73 -2.62 14.13
C GLY A 55 8.39 -2.23 13.47
N THR A 56 8.12 -0.94 13.27
CA THR A 56 6.91 -0.49 12.58
C THR A 56 7.01 -0.78 11.08
N TRP A 57 5.92 -1.28 10.48
CA TRP A 57 5.85 -1.50 9.03
C TRP A 57 5.16 -0.32 8.33
N LEU A 58 5.92 0.37 7.47
CA LEU A 58 5.47 1.54 6.74
C LEU A 58 5.27 1.22 5.25
N ILE A 59 4.08 1.53 4.75
CA ILE A 59 3.72 1.38 3.34
C ILE A 59 4.41 2.50 2.56
N VAL A 60 5.13 2.11 1.51
CA VAL A 60 5.78 3.05 0.58
C VAL A 60 5.11 3.05 -0.80
N ASP A 61 4.37 1.99 -1.15
CA ASP A 61 3.54 1.90 -2.35
C ASP A 61 2.27 1.06 -2.10
N GLY A 62 1.21 1.34 -2.85
CA GLY A 62 -0.04 0.58 -2.78
C GLY A 62 -1.01 1.05 -1.71
N LEU A 63 -0.93 2.33 -1.31
CA LEU A 63 -1.79 2.92 -0.28
C LEU A 63 -3.29 2.75 -0.57
N ARG A 64 -3.70 2.97 -1.82
CA ARG A 64 -5.09 2.77 -2.28
C ARG A 64 -5.57 1.33 -2.03
N ARG A 65 -4.75 0.34 -2.37
CA ARG A 65 -5.06 -1.09 -2.19
C ARG A 65 -5.15 -1.45 -0.71
N TRP A 66 -4.22 -0.93 0.11
CA TRP A 66 -4.24 -1.13 1.55
C TRP A 66 -5.49 -0.53 2.21
N GLU A 67 -5.88 0.69 1.84
CA GLU A 67 -7.10 1.33 2.34
C GLU A 67 -8.35 0.52 1.97
N ALA A 68 -8.49 0.11 0.71
CA ALA A 68 -9.63 -0.68 0.24
C ALA A 68 -9.78 -1.99 1.01
N VAL A 69 -8.67 -2.71 1.24
CA VAL A 69 -8.68 -3.94 2.04
C VAL A 69 -8.91 -3.67 3.52
N GLY A 70 -8.53 -2.48 4.02
CA GLY A 70 -8.78 -2.07 5.40
C GLY A 70 -10.26 -2.02 5.75
N ASP A 71 -11.12 -1.70 4.77
CA ASP A 71 -12.58 -1.71 4.93
C ASP A 71 -13.18 -3.13 4.84
N LEU A 72 -12.46 -4.08 4.23
CA LEU A 72 -12.88 -5.48 4.08
C LEU A 72 -12.44 -6.33 5.29
N SER A 73 -13.38 -6.68 6.15
CA SER A 73 -13.13 -7.50 7.33
C SER A 73 -12.67 -8.92 6.96
N GLY A 74 -11.41 -9.27 7.27
CA GLY A 74 -10.88 -10.64 7.12
C GLY A 74 -10.03 -10.87 5.87
N THR A 75 -9.83 -9.86 5.03
CA THR A 75 -9.01 -9.98 3.83
C THR A 75 -7.53 -9.74 4.14
N SER A 76 -6.68 -10.66 3.69
CA SER A 76 -5.22 -10.51 3.76
C SER A 76 -4.70 -9.82 2.51
N ILE A 77 -3.71 -8.94 2.65
CA ILE A 77 -3.12 -8.23 1.53
C ILE A 77 -1.74 -8.83 1.19
N PRO A 78 -1.44 -9.13 -0.08
CA PRO A 78 -0.10 -9.50 -0.49
C PRO A 78 0.83 -8.30 -0.30
N ALA A 79 1.94 -8.52 0.39
CA ALA A 79 2.88 -7.49 0.79
C ALA A 79 4.32 -7.96 0.57
N VAL A 80 5.15 -7.09 -0.02
CA VAL A 80 6.57 -7.34 -0.25
C VAL A 80 7.39 -6.38 0.59
N ARG A 81 8.26 -6.93 1.42
CA ARG A 81 9.25 -6.14 2.17
C ARG A 81 10.33 -5.66 1.20
N VAL A 82 10.58 -4.37 1.18
CA VAL A 82 11.70 -3.76 0.46
C VAL A 82 12.73 -3.21 1.45
N SER A 83 13.95 -2.97 0.96
CA SER A 83 14.99 -2.32 1.77
C SER A 83 14.60 -0.86 2.05
N LYS A 84 15.12 -0.27 3.13
CA LYS A 84 14.88 1.16 3.43
C LYS A 84 15.35 2.06 2.27
N GLU A 85 16.49 1.75 1.67
CA GLU A 85 17.01 2.50 0.51
C GLU A 85 16.08 2.41 -0.70
N ASP A 86 15.58 1.22 -1.04
CA ASP A 86 14.65 1.05 -2.16
C ASP A 86 13.30 1.69 -1.87
N GLY A 87 12.80 1.59 -0.63
CA GLY A 87 11.60 2.28 -0.18
C GLY A 87 11.74 3.80 -0.32
N GLN A 88 12.87 4.38 0.06
CA GLN A 88 13.16 5.80 -0.12
C GLN A 88 13.21 6.19 -1.61
N ARG A 89 13.78 5.34 -2.47
CA ARG A 89 13.78 5.58 -3.93
C ARG A 89 12.37 5.57 -4.51
N LEU A 90 11.52 4.63 -4.09
CA LEU A 90 10.12 4.57 -4.52
C LEU A 90 9.34 5.82 -4.09
N LEU A 91 9.50 6.22 -2.83
CA LEU A 91 8.91 7.45 -2.29
C LEU A 91 9.41 8.69 -3.02
N ALA A 92 10.71 8.77 -3.33
CA ALA A 92 11.29 9.89 -4.05
C ALA A 92 10.77 9.96 -5.49
N ALA A 93 10.76 8.84 -6.22
CA ALA A 93 10.28 8.73 -7.59
C ALA A 93 8.80 9.15 -7.72
N ARG A 94 8.00 8.95 -6.65
CA ARG A 94 6.59 9.38 -6.60
C ARG A 94 6.43 10.89 -6.42
N ARG A 95 7.40 11.56 -5.79
CA ARG A 95 7.40 13.01 -5.55
C ARG A 95 8.05 13.81 -6.68
N GLU A 96 8.69 13.14 -7.65
CA GLU A 96 9.22 13.83 -8.82
C GLU A 96 8.04 14.42 -9.61
N PRO A 97 7.99 15.75 -9.81
CA PRO A 97 7.03 16.30 -10.75
C PRO A 97 7.33 15.67 -12.11
N ARG A 98 6.30 15.15 -12.79
CA ARG A 98 6.38 15.02 -14.27
C ARG A 98 6.75 16.40 -14.77
N THR A 99 8.03 16.59 -15.07
CA THR A 99 8.50 17.78 -15.74
C THR A 99 8.09 17.53 -17.19
N ASP A 100 7.07 18.26 -17.61
CA ASP A 100 6.54 18.28 -18.99
C ASP A 100 7.67 18.55 -20.00
#